data_AF-A0A354B458-F1
#
_entry.id   AF-A0A354B458-F1
#
_cell.length_a   1.000
_cell.length_b   1.000
_cell.length_c   1.000
_cell.angle_alpha   90.00
_cell.angle_beta   90.00
_cell.angle_gamma   90.00
#
_symmetry.space_group_name_H-M   'P 1'
#
loop_
_entity.id
_entity.type
_entity.pdbx_description
1 polymer ?
#
loop_
_entity_poly.entity_id
_entity_poly.type
_entity_poly.pdbx_seq_one_letter_code
_entity_poly.pdbx_strand_id
1 'polypeptide(L)'
;MLAGSIERVTFHNAANGFCVVRIKARGHRELVTVVGHAAEISAGEWVTVSGTWVNSREHGQQFKAHFLRSSPPTTAEGIEKYLGSGMIRGIGPVYASKLVAAFGAEVFEVIEQTPERLREVPGIGRVRAGRIAQAWADQKVVREI
;
A
#
# COMPACT_ATOMS: atom_id res chain seq x y z
N MET A 1 17.60 12.50 -0.87
CA MET A 1 16.85 11.25 -0.58
C MET A 1 15.65 11.63 0.27
N LEU A 2 14.51 10.97 0.07
CA LEU A 2 13.32 11.11 0.92
C LEU A 2 12.85 9.72 1.37
N ALA A 3 12.23 9.63 2.53
CA ALA A 3 11.59 8.42 3.00
C ALA A 3 10.30 8.76 3.76
N GLY A 4 9.28 7.91 3.63
CA GLY A 4 7.98 8.15 4.25
C GLY A 4 6.92 7.12 3.85
N SER A 5 5.74 7.23 4.45
CA SER A 5 4.57 6.42 4.09
C SER A 5 3.88 6.97 2.86
N ILE A 6 3.38 6.09 1.99
CA ILE A 6 2.50 6.47 0.89
C ILE A 6 1.11 6.74 1.45
N GLU A 7 0.65 7.98 1.29
CA GLU A 7 -0.70 8.37 1.70
C GLU A 7 -1.72 8.05 0.62
N ARG A 8 -1.35 8.22 -0.65
CA ARG A 8 -2.16 7.82 -1.79
C ARG A 8 -1.32 7.62 -3.04
N VAL A 9 -1.78 6.72 -3.90
CA VAL A 9 -1.32 6.59 -5.29
C VAL A 9 -2.24 7.46 -6.15
N THR A 10 -1.68 8.52 -6.75
CA THR A 10 -2.43 9.42 -7.63
C THR A 10 -2.58 8.82 -9.02
N PHE A 11 -1.54 8.14 -9.50
CA PHE A 11 -1.53 7.47 -10.80
C PHE A 11 -0.52 6.33 -10.77
N HIS A 12 -0.86 5.21 -11.41
CA HIS A 12 0.08 4.12 -11.67
C HIS A 12 -0.26 3.50 -13.03
N ASN A 13 0.77 3.32 -13.86
CA ASN A 13 0.68 2.61 -15.11
C ASN A 13 1.39 1.27 -14.96
N ALA A 14 0.63 0.18 -14.89
CA ALA A 14 1.15 -1.17 -14.73
C ALA A 14 2.01 -1.64 -15.92
N ALA A 15 1.85 -1.06 -17.12
CA ALA A 15 2.57 -1.49 -18.31
C ALA A 15 4.05 -1.03 -18.34
N ASN A 16 4.35 0.13 -17.76
CA ASN A 16 5.71 0.70 -17.74
C ASN A 16 6.19 1.09 -16.33
N GLY A 17 5.41 0.75 -15.31
CA GLY A 17 5.67 1.03 -13.90
C GLY A 17 5.59 2.50 -13.51
N PHE A 18 5.27 3.44 -14.41
CA PHE A 18 5.25 4.86 -14.08
C PHE A 18 4.23 5.14 -12.97
N CYS A 19 4.66 5.81 -11.91
CA CYS A 19 3.81 6.12 -10.76
C CYS A 19 3.96 7.57 -10.31
N VAL A 20 2.83 8.14 -9.86
CA VAL A 20 2.76 9.41 -9.13
C VAL A 20 2.13 9.12 -7.78
N VAL A 21 2.89 9.34 -6.71
CA VAL A 21 2.45 9.05 -5.34
C VAL A 21 2.60 10.27 -4.44
N ARG A 22 1.73 10.38 -3.45
CA ARG A 22 1.83 11.40 -2.40
C ARG A 22 2.31 10.71 -1.13
N ILE A 23 3.43 11.16 -0.60
CA ILE A 23 4.06 10.56 0.58
C ILE A 23 4.10 11.53 1.75
N LYS A 24 3.91 11.01 2.96
CA LYS A 24 4.21 11.72 4.20
C LYS A 24 5.70 11.55 4.50
N ALA A 25 6.51 12.38 3.86
CA ALA A 25 7.97 12.32 3.97
C ALA A 25 8.45 12.80 5.36
N ARG A 26 9.43 12.11 5.94
CA ARG A 26 10.08 12.54 7.19
C ARG A 26 10.64 13.95 7.03
N GLY A 27 10.37 14.83 7.99
CA GLY A 27 10.83 16.23 7.96
C GLY A 27 9.96 17.18 7.12
N HIS A 28 8.91 16.69 6.47
CA HIS A 28 7.96 17.51 5.72
C HIS A 28 6.59 17.55 6.40
N ARG A 29 6.00 18.75 6.52
CA ARG A 29 4.65 18.93 7.09
C ARG A 29 3.56 18.53 6.11
N GLU A 30 3.72 18.97 4.86
CA GLU A 30 2.82 18.67 3.75
C GLU A 30 3.22 17.37 3.04
N LEU A 31 2.27 16.75 2.34
CA LEU A 31 2.57 15.59 1.52
C LEU A 31 3.46 15.99 0.33
N VAL A 32 4.47 15.18 0.08
CA VAL A 32 5.39 15.35 -1.04
C VAL A 32 4.90 14.53 -2.23
N THR A 33 4.81 15.15 -3.40
CA THR A 33 4.56 14.43 -4.66
C THR A 33 5.85 13.80 -5.14
N VAL A 34 5.87 12.48 -5.30
CA VAL A 34 6.98 11.73 -5.87
C VAL A 34 6.56 11.15 -7.22
N VAL A 35 7.40 11.32 -8.23
CA VAL A 35 7.25 10.73 -9.56
C VAL A 35 8.39 9.76 -9.77
N GLY A 36 8.08 8.53 -10.20
CA GLY A 36 9.08 7.48 -10.38
C GLY A 36 8.51 6.27 -11.12
N HIS A 37 9.20 5.15 -11.00
CA HIS A 37 8.75 3.87 -11.56
C HIS A 37 8.77 2.78 -10.49
N ALA A 38 7.70 2.00 -10.43
CA ALA A 38 7.53 0.83 -9.57
C ALA A 38 6.62 -0.18 -10.27
N ALA A 39 6.97 -1.48 -10.23
CA ALA A 39 6.14 -2.55 -10.79
C ALA A 39 4.76 -2.59 -10.11
N GLU A 40 4.76 -2.58 -8.78
CA GLU A 40 3.59 -2.35 -7.95
C GLU A 40 3.88 -1.28 -6.90
N ILE A 41 2.86 -0.52 -6.53
CA ILE A 41 2.94 0.45 -5.45
C ILE A 41 1.56 0.67 -4.84
N SER A 42 1.48 0.85 -3.52
CA SER A 42 0.19 1.01 -2.85
C SER A 42 0.21 1.94 -1.66
N ALA A 43 -0.96 2.53 -1.36
CA ALA A 43 -1.14 3.32 -0.16
C ALA A 43 -0.82 2.48 1.09
N GLY A 44 -0.25 3.13 2.10
CA GLY A 44 0.19 2.49 3.33
C GLY A 44 1.65 2.03 3.30
N GLU A 45 2.20 1.67 2.14
CA GLU A 45 3.59 1.21 2.03
C GLU A 45 4.60 2.27 2.49
N TRP A 46 5.73 1.80 3.01
CA TRP A 46 6.87 2.67 3.26
C TRP A 46 7.73 2.76 2.01
N VAL A 47 8.16 3.96 1.64
CA VAL A 47 9.08 4.17 0.52
C VAL A 47 10.35 4.87 0.93
N THR A 48 11.44 4.51 0.27
CA THR A 48 12.70 5.26 0.24
C THR A 48 13.03 5.60 -1.20
N VAL A 49 13.20 6.89 -1.49
CA VAL A 49 13.42 7.41 -2.84
C VAL A 49 14.66 8.29 -2.89
N SER A 50 15.43 8.17 -3.97
CA SER A 50 16.55 9.07 -4.25
C SER A 50 16.39 9.69 -5.62
N GLY A 51 16.67 10.99 -5.70
CA GLY A 51 16.56 11.76 -6.92
C GLY A 51 16.54 13.25 -6.64
N THR A 52 15.83 14.00 -7.48
CA THR A 52 15.96 15.46 -7.56
C THR A 52 14.60 16.14 -7.48
N TRP A 53 14.57 17.30 -6.83
CA TRP A 53 13.41 18.19 -6.88
C TRP A 53 13.29 18.81 -8.27
N VAL A 54 12.07 18.83 -8.79
CA VAL A 54 11.71 19.47 -10.04
C VAL A 54 10.48 20.34 -9.80
N ASN A 55 10.36 21.44 -10.52
CA ASN A 55 9.18 22.30 -10.45
C ASN A 55 8.56 22.39 -11.84
N SER A 56 7.38 21.80 -12.02
CA SER A 56 6.62 21.86 -13.27
C SER A 56 5.67 23.05 -13.24
N ARG A 57 5.48 23.73 -14.37
CA ARG A 57 4.48 24.79 -14.51
C ARG A 57 3.04 24.28 -14.33
N GLU A 58 2.77 23.03 -14.71
CA GLU A 58 1.42 22.43 -14.66
C GLU A 58 1.12 21.74 -13.31
N HIS A 59 2.14 21.21 -12.63
CA HIS A 59 1.96 20.34 -11.46
C HIS A 59 2.67 20.82 -10.20
N GLY A 60 3.38 21.94 -10.27
CA GLY A 60 4.15 22.50 -9.17
C GLY A 60 5.36 21.64 -8.80
N GLN A 61 5.73 21.70 -7.52
CA GLN A 61 6.92 21.04 -6.99
C GLN A 61 6.70 19.52 -6.85
N GLN A 62 7.60 18.75 -7.43
CA GLN A 62 7.60 17.29 -7.38
C GLN A 62 9.02 16.77 -7.12
N PHE A 63 9.13 15.59 -6.55
CA PHE A 63 10.40 14.89 -6.41
C PHE A 63 10.49 13.79 -7.47
N LYS A 64 11.38 13.97 -8.45
CA LYS A 64 11.64 12.97 -9.49
C LYS A 64 12.63 11.93 -8.95
N ALA A 65 12.12 10.74 -8.68
CA ALA A 65 12.90 9.61 -8.18
C ALA A 65 13.64 8.92 -9.34
N HIS A 66 14.96 8.80 -9.21
CA HIS A 66 15.78 7.93 -10.07
C HIS A 66 15.81 6.50 -9.52
N PHE A 67 15.71 6.37 -8.19
CA PHE A 67 15.52 5.10 -7.51
C PHE A 67 14.34 5.22 -6.53
N LEU A 68 13.51 4.18 -6.52
CA LEU A 68 12.37 4.03 -5.61
C LEU A 68 12.39 2.59 -5.10
N ARG A 69 12.35 2.44 -3.77
CA ARG A 69 12.15 1.16 -3.11
C ARG A 69 10.96 1.26 -2.18
N SER A 70 10.01 0.34 -2.31
CA SER A 70 8.89 0.16 -1.39
C SER A 70 9.14 -1.02 -0.46
N SER A 71 8.51 -0.97 0.71
CA SER A 71 8.40 -2.09 1.63
C SER A 71 6.98 -2.14 2.22
N PRO A 72 6.49 -3.32 2.60
CA PRO A 72 5.19 -3.45 3.25
C PRO A 72 5.06 -2.55 4.49
N PRO A 73 3.84 -2.09 4.81
CA PRO A 73 3.62 -1.32 6.03
C PRO A 73 3.86 -2.18 7.28
N THR A 74 4.38 -1.54 8.32
CA THR A 74 4.55 -2.16 9.65
C THR A 74 3.69 -1.49 10.72
N THR A 75 3.05 -0.36 10.41
CA THR A 75 2.16 0.36 11.33
C THR A 75 0.71 -0.02 11.08
N ALA A 76 -0.12 -0.04 12.13
CA ALA A 76 -1.55 -0.32 12.00
C ALA A 76 -2.24 0.58 10.96
N GLU A 77 -1.93 1.88 10.96
CA GLU A 77 -2.47 2.84 9.97
C GLU A 77 -2.02 2.50 8.54
N GLY A 78 -0.76 2.12 8.34
CA GLY A 78 -0.23 1.74 7.03
C GLY A 78 -0.86 0.44 6.54
N ILE A 79 -1.02 -0.54 7.43
CA ILE A 79 -1.65 -1.82 7.16
C ILE A 79 -3.11 -1.63 6.77
N GLU A 80 -3.85 -0.80 7.50
CA GLU A 80 -5.24 -0.48 7.18
C GLU A 80 -5.37 0.17 5.81
N LYS A 81 -4.51 1.15 5.49
CA LYS A 81 -4.48 1.79 4.16
C LYS A 81 -4.14 0.79 3.06
N TYR A 82 -3.19 -0.10 3.31
CA TYR A 82 -2.78 -1.11 2.33
C TYR A 82 -3.91 -2.10 2.04
N LEU A 83 -4.49 -2.68 3.09
CA LEU A 83 -5.63 -3.60 2.96
C LEU A 83 -6.85 -2.91 2.32
N GLY A 84 -7.11 -1.65 2.67
CA GLY A 84 -8.22 -0.86 2.16
C GLY A 84 -7.98 -0.23 0.78
N SER A 85 -6.78 -0.36 0.21
CA SER A 85 -6.40 0.27 -1.07
C SER A 85 -7.12 -0.30 -2.28
N GLY A 86 -7.78 -1.46 -2.12
CA GLY A 86 -8.39 -2.23 -3.20
C GLY A 86 -7.43 -3.23 -3.87
N MET A 87 -6.16 -3.28 -3.44
CA MET A 87 -5.19 -4.27 -3.90
C MET A 87 -5.63 -5.70 -3.59
N ILE A 88 -6.24 -5.93 -2.42
CA ILE A 88 -6.80 -7.22 -2.04
C ILE A 88 -8.32 -7.22 -2.27
N ARG A 89 -8.76 -7.92 -3.31
CA ARG A 89 -10.18 -8.02 -3.65
C ARG A 89 -10.97 -8.60 -2.47
N GLY A 90 -12.02 -7.87 -2.06
CA GLY A 90 -12.88 -8.26 -0.94
C GLY A 90 -12.57 -7.53 0.38
N ILE A 91 -11.47 -6.77 0.44
CA ILE A 91 -11.15 -5.88 1.56
C ILE A 91 -11.31 -4.43 1.12
N GLY A 92 -12.44 -3.83 1.51
CA GLY A 92 -12.62 -2.38 1.44
C GLY A 92 -12.21 -1.69 2.75
N PRO A 93 -12.21 -0.35 2.81
CA PRO A 93 -11.78 0.41 3.99
C PRO A 93 -12.44 -0.04 5.30
N VAL A 94 -13.74 -0.36 5.28
CA VAL A 94 -14.48 -0.84 6.46
C VAL A 94 -13.93 -2.17 6.98
N TYR A 95 -13.60 -3.11 6.09
CA TYR A 95 -13.07 -4.41 6.50
C TYR A 95 -11.61 -4.32 6.88
N ALA A 96 -10.83 -3.46 6.21
CA ALA A 96 -9.45 -3.17 6.61
C ALA A 96 -9.39 -2.68 8.06
N SER A 97 -10.23 -1.71 8.41
CA SER A 97 -10.32 -1.18 9.78
C SER A 97 -10.64 -2.28 10.80
N LYS A 98 -11.64 -3.13 10.51
CA LYS A 98 -12.01 -4.24 11.39
C LYS A 98 -10.93 -5.31 11.53
N LEU A 99 -10.25 -5.63 10.43
CA LEU A 99 -9.17 -6.62 10.42
C LEU A 99 -7.98 -6.13 11.24
N VAL A 100 -7.59 -4.86 11.09
CA VAL A 100 -6.52 -4.26 11.89
C VAL A 100 -6.94 -4.10 13.35
N ALA A 101 -8.20 -3.80 13.64
CA ALA A 101 -8.70 -3.77 15.01
C ALA A 101 -8.65 -5.15 15.70
N ALA A 102 -8.87 -6.23 14.95
CA ALA A 102 -8.87 -7.59 15.48
C ALA A 102 -7.46 -8.21 15.59
N PHE A 103 -6.60 -7.98 14.59
CA PHE A 103 -5.32 -8.68 14.45
C PHE A 103 -4.09 -7.76 14.47
N GLY A 104 -4.28 -6.44 14.45
CA GLY A 104 -3.18 -5.48 14.50
C GLY A 104 -2.16 -5.68 13.38
N ALA A 105 -0.89 -5.71 13.76
CA ALA A 105 0.23 -5.88 12.83
C ALA A 105 0.34 -7.31 12.27
N GLU A 106 -0.28 -8.29 12.94
CA GLU A 106 -0.23 -9.71 12.57
C GLU A 106 -1.25 -10.06 11.47
N VAL A 107 -2.06 -9.11 11.03
CA VAL A 107 -3.14 -9.37 10.06
C VAL A 107 -2.64 -10.02 8.76
N PHE A 108 -1.44 -9.67 8.29
CA PHE A 108 -0.87 -10.28 7.09
C PHE A 108 -0.55 -11.76 7.31
N GLU A 109 0.02 -12.09 8.47
CA GLU A 109 0.30 -13.47 8.87
C GLU A 109 -0.99 -14.25 9.05
N VAL A 110 -2.03 -13.64 9.62
CA VAL A 110 -3.36 -14.26 9.75
C VAL A 110 -3.97 -14.56 8.39
N ILE A 111 -3.88 -13.65 7.42
CA ILE A 111 -4.40 -13.89 6.05
C ILE A 111 -3.63 -15.02 5.36
N GLU A 112 -2.31 -15.09 5.58
CA GLU A 112 -1.42 -16.04 4.91
C GLU A 112 -1.45 -17.44 5.53
N GLN A 113 -1.32 -17.55 6.85
CA GLN A 113 -1.11 -18.82 7.54
C GLN A 113 -2.39 -19.41 8.14
N THR A 114 -3.30 -18.55 8.63
CA THR A 114 -4.52 -18.98 9.35
C THR A 114 -5.77 -18.24 8.86
N PRO A 115 -6.11 -18.30 7.55
CA PRO A 115 -7.20 -17.50 6.97
C PRO A 115 -8.59 -17.81 7.55
N GLU A 116 -8.77 -18.96 8.20
CA GLU A 116 -9.99 -19.32 8.94
C GLU A 116 -10.30 -18.38 10.11
N ARG A 117 -9.26 -17.76 10.70
CA ARG A 117 -9.40 -16.77 11.77
C ARG A 117 -10.01 -15.46 11.29
N LEU A 118 -9.95 -15.16 9.98
CA LEU A 118 -10.63 -13.98 9.41
C LEU A 118 -12.13 -13.97 9.74
N ARG A 119 -12.74 -15.13 10.03
CA ARG A 119 -14.14 -15.26 10.44
C ARG A 119 -14.43 -14.78 11.86
N GLU A 120 -13.42 -14.54 12.68
CA GLU A 120 -13.55 -13.88 13.99
C GLU A 120 -14.01 -12.43 13.80
N VAL A 121 -13.79 -11.84 12.62
CA VAL A 121 -14.16 -10.46 12.31
C VAL A 121 -15.63 -10.35 11.86
N PRO A 122 -16.46 -9.52 12.53
CA PRO A 122 -17.86 -9.36 12.19
C PRO A 122 -18.09 -8.91 10.74
N GLY A 123 -18.82 -9.75 9.99
CA GLY A 123 -19.14 -9.54 8.57
C GLY A 123 -18.24 -10.30 7.58
N ILE A 124 -17.21 -11.00 8.07
CA ILE A 124 -16.38 -11.88 7.24
C ILE A 124 -16.86 -13.33 7.41
N GLY A 125 -17.75 -13.78 6.52
CA GLY A 125 -18.16 -15.19 6.44
C GLY A 125 -17.16 -16.06 5.68
N ARG A 126 -17.40 -17.38 5.66
CA ARG A 126 -16.54 -18.39 5.00
C ARG A 126 -16.18 -18.02 3.55
N VAL A 127 -17.17 -17.58 2.76
CA VAL A 127 -16.97 -17.20 1.35
C VAL A 127 -16.03 -16.00 1.21
N ARG A 128 -16.19 -14.98 2.07
CA ARG A 128 -15.36 -13.77 2.03
C ARG A 128 -13.94 -14.07 2.50
N ALA A 129 -13.79 -14.83 3.59
CA ALA A 129 -12.48 -15.29 4.07
C ALA A 129 -11.71 -16.04 2.97
N GLY A 130 -12.36 -17.00 2.29
CA GLY A 130 -11.75 -17.72 1.17
C GLY A 130 -11.35 -16.82 0.00
N ARG A 131 -12.18 -15.84 -0.37
CA ARG A 131 -11.84 -14.86 -1.41
C ARG A 131 -10.66 -13.97 -1.02
N ILE A 132 -10.61 -13.52 0.23
CA ILE A 132 -9.50 -12.71 0.75
C ILE A 132 -8.20 -13.49 0.69
N ALA A 133 -8.19 -14.73 1.18
CA ALA A 133 -7.03 -15.60 1.16
C ALA A 133 -6.53 -15.87 -0.28
N GLN A 134 -7.45 -16.17 -1.20
CA GLN A 134 -7.09 -16.36 -2.61
C GLN A 134 -6.53 -15.08 -3.24
N ALA A 135 -7.18 -13.93 -3.02
CA ALA A 135 -6.71 -12.66 -3.56
C ALA A 135 -5.34 -12.26 -2.99
N TRP A 136 -5.06 -12.60 -1.73
CA TRP A 136 -3.75 -12.42 -1.11
C TRP A 136 -2.69 -13.30 -1.76
N ALA A 137 -2.97 -14.59 -1.95
CA ALA A 137 -2.06 -15.52 -2.61
C ALA A 137 -1.73 -15.08 -4.05
N ASP A 138 -2.74 -14.71 -4.84
CA ASP A 138 -2.57 -14.22 -6.21
C ASP A 138 -1.66 -12.98 -6.24
N GLN A 139 -1.84 -12.07 -5.29
CA GLN A 139 -1.08 -10.82 -5.20
C GLN A 139 0.38 -11.05 -4.77
N LYS A 140 0.63 -12.02 -3.88
CA LYS A 140 1.99 -12.38 -3.48
C LYS A 140 2.81 -12.96 -4.63
N VAL A 141 2.20 -13.81 -5.46
CA VAL A 141 2.86 -14.38 -6.64
C VAL A 141 3.33 -13.28 -7.59
N VAL A 142 2.54 -12.21 -7.77
CA VAL A 142 2.94 -11.08 -8.63
C VAL A 142 4.15 -10.31 -8.06
N ARG A 143 4.32 -10.28 -6.73
CA ARG A 143 5.43 -9.57 -6.06
C ARG A 143 6.74 -10.34 -5.99
N GLU A 144 6.70 -11.66 -6.06
CA GLU A 144 7.89 -12.52 -5.97
C GLU A 144 8.55 -12.80 -7.33
N ILE A 145 7.97 -12.30 -8.44
CA ILE A 145 8.49 -12.43 -9.82
C ILE A 145 9.35 -11.22 -10.21
#